data_AF-A0A350J638-F1
#
_entry.id   AF-A0A350J638-F1
#
_cell.length_a   1.000
_cell.length_b   1.000
_cell.length_c   1.000
_cell.angle_alpha   90.00
_cell.angle_beta   90.00
_cell.angle_gamma   90.00
#
_symmetry.space_group_name_H-M   'P 1'
#
loop_
_entity.id
_entity.type
_entity.pdbx_description
1 polymer ?
#
loop_
_entity_poly.entity_id
_entity_poly.type
_entity_poly.pdbx_seq_one_letter_code
_entity_poly.pdbx_strand_id
1 'polypeptide(L)'
;MSMADEIFDQNIKDILNSGYTTENEKVRPHWEDGTPAYTFKKFGIVNRYDLAKEFPMLTQRYINFKGAVDEILWIWQKKSNNVKDLGTHIWDAWADENGSIGKAYGYQLGVKHHYKEGDMDQVDRVLFDLKNNPSSRRIMTNIYVHQDLHEMNL
;
A
#
# COMPACT_ATOMS: atom_id res chain seq x y z
N MET A 1 -8.84 -16.12 -19.07
CA MET A 1 -8.97 -15.19 -17.93
C MET A 1 -7.84 -15.56 -16.98
N SER A 2 -7.07 -14.60 -16.46
CA SER A 2 -6.01 -14.93 -15.49
C SER A 2 -6.62 -15.35 -14.15
N MET A 3 -5.89 -16.07 -13.28
CA MET A 3 -6.41 -16.37 -11.94
C MET A 3 -6.62 -15.09 -11.12
N ALA A 4 -5.80 -14.05 -11.35
CA ALA A 4 -6.04 -12.71 -10.82
C ALA A 4 -7.40 -12.12 -11.23
N ASP A 5 -7.80 -12.24 -12.49
CA ASP A 5 -9.11 -11.77 -12.98
C ASP A 5 -10.27 -12.59 -12.37
N GLU A 6 -10.13 -13.92 -12.30
CA GLU A 6 -11.17 -14.78 -11.72
C GLU A 6 -11.41 -14.47 -10.24
N ILE A 7 -10.34 -14.29 -9.46
CA ILE A 7 -10.40 -13.89 -8.05
C ILE A 7 -11.02 -12.49 -7.92
N PHE A 8 -10.63 -11.56 -8.80
CA PHE A 8 -11.19 -10.21 -8.80
C PHE A 8 -12.69 -10.22 -9.07
N ASP A 9 -13.16 -10.91 -10.11
CA ASP A 9 -14.57 -11.05 -10.44
C ASP A 9 -15.37 -11.68 -9.29
N GLN A 10 -14.82 -12.72 -8.67
CA GLN A 10 -15.46 -13.38 -7.54
C GLN A 10 -15.60 -12.45 -6.33
N ASN A 11 -14.57 -11.65 -6.04
CA ASN A 11 -14.60 -10.66 -4.96
C ASN A 11 -15.63 -9.56 -5.24
N ILE A 12 -15.69 -9.04 -6.48
CA ILE A 12 -16.68 -8.04 -6.87
C ILE A 12 -18.10 -8.60 -6.71
N LYS A 13 -18.38 -9.79 -7.24
CA LYS A 13 -19.69 -10.45 -7.08
C LYS A 13 -20.05 -10.64 -5.61
N ASP A 14 -19.09 -11.03 -4.78
CA ASP A 14 -19.32 -11.25 -3.35
C ASP A 14 -19.63 -9.93 -2.60
N ILE A 15 -18.90 -8.86 -2.91
CA ILE A 15 -19.16 -7.51 -2.37
C ILE A 15 -20.55 -7.01 -2.79
N LEU A 16 -20.93 -7.21 -4.06
CA LEU A 16 -22.23 -6.75 -4.57
C LEU A 16 -23.41 -7.56 -4.00
N ASN A 17 -23.23 -8.86 -3.81
CA ASN A 17 -24.32 -9.75 -3.38
C ASN A 17 -24.48 -9.82 -1.85
N SER A 18 -23.40 -9.63 -1.09
CA SER A 18 -23.39 -9.84 0.37
C SER A 18 -22.68 -8.74 1.17
N GLY A 19 -22.22 -7.68 0.51
CA GLY A 19 -21.59 -6.55 1.16
C GLY A 19 -22.58 -5.66 1.92
N TYR A 20 -22.03 -4.79 2.74
CA TYR A 20 -22.76 -3.74 3.45
C TYR A 20 -22.67 -2.43 2.65
N THR A 21 -23.81 -1.77 2.45
CA THR A 21 -23.89 -0.45 1.83
C THR A 21 -23.73 0.66 2.87
N THR A 22 -23.03 1.73 2.52
CA THR A 22 -22.99 2.96 3.34
C THR A 22 -24.09 3.95 2.95
N GLU A 23 -25.06 3.54 2.13
CA GLU A 23 -26.22 4.39 1.83
C GLU A 23 -26.98 4.73 3.11
N ASN A 24 -27.36 6.00 3.27
CA ASN A 24 -27.92 6.59 4.49
C ASN A 24 -26.94 6.77 5.67
N GLU A 25 -25.66 6.42 5.51
CA GLU A 25 -24.63 6.76 6.48
C GLU A 25 -24.03 8.15 6.19
N LYS A 26 -23.48 8.81 7.22
CA LYS A 26 -22.74 10.05 7.03
C LYS A 26 -21.38 9.76 6.39
N VAL A 27 -21.23 10.11 5.11
CA VAL A 27 -19.98 9.94 4.35
C VAL A 27 -19.29 11.27 4.06
N ARG A 28 -17.96 11.25 3.99
CA ARG A 28 -17.12 12.41 3.62
C ARG A 28 -16.89 12.54 2.11
N PRO A 29 -16.67 11.45 1.34
CA PRO A 29 -16.47 11.55 -0.11
C PRO A 29 -17.74 11.98 -0.84
N HIS A 30 -17.58 12.81 -1.88
CA HIS A 30 -18.64 13.28 -2.77
C HIS A 30 -18.18 13.16 -4.22
N TRP A 31 -19.12 12.99 -5.15
CA TRP A 31 -18.90 13.09 -6.58
C TRP A 31 -18.66 14.54 -6.99
N GLU A 32 -18.22 14.77 -8.24
CA GLU A 32 -17.94 16.11 -8.76
C GLU A 32 -19.18 17.02 -8.78
N ASP A 33 -20.37 16.44 -8.85
CA ASP A 33 -21.65 17.16 -8.78
C ASP A 33 -22.10 17.47 -7.34
N GLY A 34 -21.28 17.10 -6.33
CA GLY A 34 -21.55 17.32 -4.92
C GLY A 34 -22.46 16.29 -4.27
N THR A 35 -22.92 15.26 -5.00
CA THR A 35 -23.70 14.18 -4.39
C THR A 35 -22.81 13.26 -3.54
N PRO A 36 -23.28 12.76 -2.37
CA PRO A 36 -22.48 11.86 -1.55
C PRO A 36 -22.07 10.58 -2.28
N ALA A 37 -20.79 10.20 -2.17
CA ALA A 37 -20.26 8.99 -2.79
C ALA A 37 -20.29 7.81 -1.80
N TYR A 38 -21.36 7.02 -1.88
CA TYR A 38 -21.55 5.82 -1.07
C TYR A 38 -20.76 4.62 -1.62
N THR A 39 -20.56 3.59 -0.77
CA THR A 39 -19.79 2.38 -1.11
C THR A 39 -20.54 1.11 -0.73
N PHE A 40 -20.27 0.03 -1.46
CA PHE A 40 -20.51 -1.34 -1.01
C PHE A 40 -19.19 -1.94 -0.53
N LYS A 41 -19.17 -2.53 0.66
CA LYS A 41 -17.95 -3.07 1.27
C LYS A 41 -18.17 -4.42 1.93
N LYS A 42 -17.13 -5.25 1.95
CA LYS A 42 -17.08 -6.50 2.70
C LYS A 42 -15.80 -6.57 3.49
N PHE A 43 -15.90 -6.94 4.77
CA PHE A 43 -14.76 -7.04 5.67
C PHE A 43 -14.07 -8.41 5.54
N GLY A 44 -12.74 -8.42 5.53
CA GLY A 44 -11.96 -9.66 5.66
C GLY A 44 -11.82 -10.51 4.39
N ILE A 45 -11.79 -9.90 3.21
CA ILE A 45 -11.44 -10.64 1.97
C ILE A 45 -9.95 -11.02 2.01
N VAL A 46 -9.64 -12.30 1.75
CA VAL A 46 -8.27 -12.82 1.71
C VAL A 46 -8.04 -13.56 0.40
N ASN A 47 -7.09 -13.06 -0.40
CA ASN A 47 -6.68 -13.68 -1.66
C ASN A 47 -5.32 -14.37 -1.50
N ARG A 48 -5.11 -15.47 -2.22
CA ARG A 48 -3.84 -16.21 -2.27
C ARG A 48 -3.45 -16.45 -3.71
N TYR A 49 -2.18 -16.17 -4.02
CA TYR A 49 -1.62 -16.32 -5.36
C TYR A 49 -0.40 -17.23 -5.29
N ASP A 50 -0.29 -18.14 -6.25
CA ASP A 50 0.91 -18.95 -6.47
C ASP A 50 1.78 -18.27 -7.53
N LEU A 51 2.82 -17.59 -7.08
CA LEU A 51 3.71 -16.80 -7.94
C LEU A 51 4.57 -17.66 -8.88
N ALA A 52 4.62 -18.98 -8.67
CA ALA A 52 5.29 -19.89 -9.61
C ALA A 52 4.42 -20.18 -10.85
N LYS A 53 3.11 -19.90 -10.79
CA LYS A 53 2.16 -20.14 -11.89
C LYS A 53 1.89 -18.90 -12.72
N GLU A 54 1.69 -17.76 -12.06
CA GLU A 54 1.42 -16.49 -12.74
C GLU A 54 1.85 -15.28 -11.90
N PHE A 55 2.11 -14.17 -12.60
CA PHE A 55 2.21 -12.86 -11.96
C PHE A 55 0.79 -12.29 -11.77
N PRO A 56 0.37 -11.95 -10.54
CA PRO A 56 -1.03 -11.61 -10.24
C PRO A 56 -1.38 -10.19 -10.71
N MET A 57 -1.60 -10.04 -12.01
CA MET A 57 -1.98 -8.78 -12.66
C MET A 57 -3.27 -8.96 -13.45
N LEU A 58 -4.20 -8.02 -13.27
CA LEU A 58 -5.45 -8.01 -14.02
C LEU A 58 -5.19 -7.86 -15.52
N THR A 59 -5.95 -8.60 -16.33
CA THR A 59 -5.90 -8.55 -17.80
C THR A 59 -7.16 -7.96 -18.41
N GLN A 60 -8.24 -7.84 -17.63
CA GLN A 60 -9.51 -7.27 -18.09
C GLN A 60 -9.45 -5.76 -18.38
N ARG A 61 -8.46 -5.05 -17.84
CA ARG A 61 -8.24 -3.63 -18.08
C ARG A 61 -6.76 -3.29 -18.07
N TYR A 62 -6.40 -2.18 -18.70
CA TYR A 62 -5.05 -1.64 -18.60
C TYR A 62 -4.72 -1.28 -17.14
N ILE A 63 -3.52 -1.67 -16.71
CA ILE A 63 -2.94 -1.31 -15.42
C ILE A 63 -1.69 -0.50 -15.68
N ASN A 64 -1.54 0.65 -15.00
CA ASN A 64 -0.32 1.44 -15.05
C ASN A 64 0.80 0.76 -14.24
N PHE A 65 1.31 -0.36 -14.75
CA PHE A 65 2.32 -1.19 -14.09
C PHE A 65 3.62 -0.41 -13.85
N LYS A 66 4.00 0.45 -14.80
CA LYS A 66 5.20 1.29 -14.66
C LYS A 66 5.08 2.23 -13.46
N GLY A 67 3.92 2.87 -13.27
CA GLY A 67 3.65 3.72 -12.10
C GLY A 67 3.67 2.93 -10.79
N ALA A 68 3.08 1.73 -10.77
CA ALA A 68 3.10 0.87 -9.58
C ALA A 68 4.53 0.44 -9.20
N VAL A 69 5.38 0.10 -10.17
CA VAL A 69 6.80 -0.21 -9.91
C VAL A 69 7.55 1.01 -9.39
N ASP A 70 7.34 2.19 -9.99
CA ASP A 70 7.97 3.43 -9.56
C ASP A 70 7.60 3.80 -8.10
N GLU A 71 6.33 3.64 -7.72
CA GLU A 71 5.86 3.81 -6.35
C GLU A 71 6.50 2.81 -5.37
N ILE A 72 6.59 1.52 -5.74
CA ILE A 72 7.27 0.51 -4.92
C ILE A 72 8.74 0.91 -4.70
N LEU A 73 9.45 1.35 -5.74
CA LEU A 73 10.85 1.76 -5.62
C LEU A 73 11.00 3.04 -4.80
N TRP A 74 10.09 4.00 -4.95
CA TRP A 74 10.06 5.22 -4.16
C TRP A 74 9.90 4.93 -2.65
N ILE A 75 9.00 4.02 -2.29
CA ILE A 75 8.77 3.63 -0.89
C ILE A 75 9.89 2.72 -0.36
N TRP A 76 10.22 1.62 -1.04
CA TRP A 76 11.05 0.56 -0.47
C TRP A 76 12.55 0.70 -0.75
N GLN A 77 12.91 1.29 -1.89
CA GLN A 77 14.32 1.44 -2.27
C GLN A 77 14.83 2.83 -1.91
N LYS A 78 14.16 3.88 -2.38
CA LYS A 78 14.52 5.27 -2.08
C LYS A 78 14.20 5.61 -0.62
N LYS A 79 13.21 4.94 -0.01
CA LYS A 79 12.73 5.23 1.36
C LYS A 79 12.35 6.69 1.50
N SER A 80 11.76 7.24 0.44
CA SER A 80 11.40 8.65 0.34
C SER A 80 9.94 8.85 0.73
N ASN A 81 9.66 10.05 1.23
CA ASN A 81 8.34 10.59 1.48
C ASN A 81 8.11 11.88 0.67
N ASN A 82 8.94 12.16 -0.33
CA ASN A 82 8.84 13.37 -1.14
C ASN A 82 8.40 13.03 -2.57
N VAL A 83 7.29 13.60 -3.04
CA VAL A 83 6.73 13.33 -4.37
C VAL A 83 7.64 13.77 -5.51
N LYS A 84 8.61 14.66 -5.26
CA LYS A 84 9.63 15.06 -6.25
C LYS A 84 10.56 13.91 -6.63
N ASP A 85 10.65 12.88 -5.77
CA ASP A 85 11.42 11.67 -6.05
C ASP A 85 10.59 10.60 -6.79
N LEU A 86 9.30 10.85 -7.02
CA LEU A 86 8.37 9.96 -7.70
C LEU A 86 8.09 10.48 -9.11
N GLY A 87 8.12 9.61 -10.12
CA GLY A 87 7.87 9.98 -11.51
C GLY A 87 6.38 10.15 -11.85
N THR A 88 5.49 9.80 -10.93
CA THR A 88 4.03 9.94 -11.09
C THR A 88 3.49 11.03 -10.17
N HIS A 89 2.37 11.64 -10.57
CA HIS A 89 1.72 12.74 -9.87
C HIS A 89 0.54 12.28 -8.98
N ILE A 90 0.39 10.97 -8.77
CA ILE A 90 -0.78 10.42 -8.08
C ILE A 90 -0.79 10.75 -6.57
N TRP A 91 0.33 11.23 -6.01
CA TRP A 91 0.46 11.61 -4.60
C TRP A 91 0.43 13.12 -4.36
N ASP A 92 0.37 13.93 -5.41
CA ASP A 92 0.51 15.40 -5.32
C ASP A 92 -0.56 16.03 -4.40
N ALA A 93 -1.75 15.44 -4.33
CA ALA A 93 -2.84 15.93 -3.47
C ALA A 93 -2.58 15.77 -1.95
N TRP A 94 -1.59 14.97 -1.55
CA TRP A 94 -1.22 14.73 -0.15
C TRP A 94 0.12 15.39 0.23
N ALA A 95 0.78 16.03 -0.73
CA ALA A 95 2.07 16.66 -0.51
C ALA A 95 1.91 18.04 0.16
N ASP A 96 2.83 18.37 1.07
CA ASP A 96 2.99 19.71 1.60
C ASP A 96 3.70 20.65 0.59
N GLU A 97 3.91 21.90 0.99
CA GLU A 97 4.60 22.92 0.17
C GLU A 97 6.04 22.51 -0.26
N ASN A 98 6.68 21.62 0.48
CA ASN A 98 8.03 21.11 0.21
C ASN A 98 8.01 19.81 -0.62
N GLY A 99 6.83 19.26 -0.88
CA GLY A 99 6.61 18.00 -1.59
C GLY A 99 6.53 16.77 -0.69
N SER A 100 6.57 16.92 0.64
CA SER A 100 6.54 15.80 1.57
C SER A 100 5.12 15.34 1.87
N ILE A 101 4.89 14.03 1.98
CA ILE A 101 3.65 13.44 2.51
C ILE A 101 3.70 13.22 4.04
N GLY A 102 4.65 13.86 4.72
CA GLY A 102 4.87 13.72 6.16
C GLY A 102 5.64 12.46 6.52
N LYS A 103 5.52 11.99 7.76
CA LYS A 103 6.24 10.82 8.30
C LYS A 103 5.65 9.48 7.85
N ALA A 104 5.19 9.37 6.61
CA ALA A 104 4.51 8.20 6.08
C ALA A 104 5.42 7.32 5.19
N TYR A 105 5.00 6.07 5.00
CA TYR A 105 5.57 5.11 4.04
C TYR A 105 7.10 5.00 4.04
N GLY A 106 7.77 5.52 3.00
CA GLY A 106 9.21 5.41 2.83
C GLY A 106 9.99 6.02 3.99
N TYR A 107 9.49 7.10 4.59
CA TYR A 107 10.07 7.68 5.82
C TYR A 107 10.19 6.62 6.92
N GLN A 108 9.10 5.89 7.20
CA GLN A 108 9.06 4.86 8.25
C GLN A 108 10.00 3.70 7.95
N LEU A 109 10.11 3.31 6.68
CA LEU A 109 11.05 2.27 6.25
C LEU A 109 12.52 2.70 6.38
N GLY A 110 12.81 4.00 6.30
CA GLY A 110 14.15 4.58 6.43
C GLY A 110 14.57 4.98 7.84
N VAL A 111 13.69 4.87 8.85
CA VAL A 111 14.07 5.13 10.24
C VAL A 111 15.05 4.05 10.71
N LYS A 112 16.20 4.48 11.22
CA LYS A 112 17.23 3.58 11.75
C LYS A 112 16.92 3.17 13.19
N HIS A 113 17.14 1.91 13.48
CA HIS A 113 17.06 1.32 14.81
C HIS A 113 18.38 0.65 15.17
N HIS A 114 18.72 0.64 16.45
CA HIS A 114 19.88 -0.06 16.96
C HIS A 114 19.56 -1.54 17.20
N TYR A 115 20.26 -2.42 16.49
CA TYR A 115 20.21 -3.87 16.70
C TYR A 115 21.54 -4.38 17.24
N LYS A 116 21.56 -5.62 17.70
CA LYS A 116 22.79 -6.28 18.17
C LYS A 116 23.87 -6.31 17.08
N GLU A 117 23.45 -6.41 15.83
CA GLU A 117 24.32 -6.49 14.65
C GLU A 117 24.72 -5.12 14.08
N GLY A 118 24.21 -4.02 14.66
CA GLY A 118 24.47 -2.64 14.24
C GLY A 118 23.20 -1.85 13.95
N ASP A 119 23.37 -0.60 13.53
CA ASP A 119 22.27 0.27 13.14
C ASP A 119 21.78 -0.09 11.73
N MET A 120 20.49 -0.38 11.61
CA MET A 120 19.84 -0.70 10.33
C MET A 120 18.47 -0.04 10.28
N ASP A 121 17.98 0.24 9.08
CA ASP A 121 16.56 0.51 8.89
C ASP A 121 15.76 -0.80 8.72
N GLN A 122 14.44 -0.69 8.56
CA GLN A 122 13.57 -1.86 8.49
C GLN A 122 13.84 -2.74 7.26
N VAL A 123 14.21 -2.14 6.13
CA VAL A 123 14.49 -2.88 4.88
C VAL A 123 15.83 -3.61 5.01
N ASP A 124 16.85 -2.92 5.51
CA ASP A 124 18.16 -3.51 5.78
C ASP A 124 18.05 -4.67 6.78
N ARG A 125 17.23 -4.51 7.83
CA ARG A 125 16.99 -5.57 8.82
C ARG A 125 16.35 -6.82 8.19
N VAL A 126 15.31 -6.64 7.36
CA VAL A 126 14.67 -7.76 6.65
C VAL A 126 15.65 -8.47 5.73
N LEU A 127 16.44 -7.72 4.95
CA LEU A 127 17.45 -8.29 4.06
C LEU A 127 18.54 -9.05 4.84
N PHE A 128 18.94 -8.53 6.01
CA PHE A 128 19.88 -9.21 6.89
C PHE A 128 19.31 -10.53 7.40
N ASP A 129 18.08 -10.54 7.91
CA ASP A 129 17.46 -11.75 8.46
C ASP A 129 17.17 -12.80 7.38
N LEU A 130 16.73 -12.40 6.18
CA LEU A 130 16.54 -13.34 5.07
C LEU A 130 17.82 -14.07 4.67
N LYS A 131 18.98 -13.41 4.81
CA LYS A 131 20.30 -14.02 4.50
C LYS A 131 20.86 -14.83 5.66
N ASN A 132 20.72 -14.36 6.89
CA ASN A 132 21.46 -14.89 8.04
C ASN A 132 20.58 -15.69 9.02
N ASN A 133 19.25 -15.50 9.00
CA ASN A 133 18.30 -16.14 9.90
C ASN A 133 16.94 -16.42 9.21
N PRO A 134 16.92 -17.16 8.08
CA PRO A 134 15.73 -17.31 7.24
C PRO A 134 14.55 -18.04 7.92
N SER A 135 14.80 -18.80 8.99
CA SER A 135 13.74 -19.46 9.78
C SER A 135 13.12 -18.55 10.85
N SER A 136 13.59 -17.30 10.95
CA SER A 136 13.04 -16.31 11.86
C SER A 136 11.56 -16.09 11.57
N ARG A 137 10.75 -16.19 12.63
CA ARG A 137 9.32 -15.83 12.60
C ARG A 137 9.08 -14.33 12.83
N ARG A 138 10.13 -13.51 12.72
CA ARG A 138 10.12 -12.07 13.04
C ARG A 138 10.60 -11.21 11.87
N ILE A 139 10.68 -11.76 10.66
CA ILE A 139 11.02 -11.00 9.45
C ILE A 139 9.78 -10.19 9.05
N MET A 140 9.79 -8.90 9.38
CA MET A 140 8.62 -8.02 9.26
C MET A 140 9.07 -6.57 9.10
N THR A 141 8.26 -5.78 8.39
CA THR A 141 8.29 -4.31 8.42
C THR A 141 6.94 -3.80 8.94
N ASN A 142 6.92 -2.59 9.49
CA ASN A 142 5.70 -1.91 9.89
C ASN A 142 5.80 -0.41 9.56
N ILE A 143 4.78 0.09 8.88
CA ILE A 143 4.63 1.51 8.55
C ILE A 143 3.53 2.19 9.36
N TYR A 144 2.80 1.44 10.20
CA TYR A 144 1.84 1.97 11.15
C TYR A 144 2.53 2.28 12.48
N VAL A 145 3.12 3.47 12.57
CA VAL A 145 3.85 3.95 13.75
C VAL A 145 3.00 4.96 14.52
N HIS A 146 2.44 4.51 15.65
CA HIS A 146 1.45 5.23 16.44
C HIS A 146 1.87 6.67 16.80
N GLN A 147 3.14 6.88 17.10
CA GLN A 147 3.66 8.19 17.50
C GLN A 147 3.64 9.19 16.34
N ASP A 148 3.82 8.72 15.11
CA ASP A 148 3.95 9.57 13.93
C ASP A 148 2.64 9.71 13.15
N LEU A 149 1.55 9.02 13.54
CA LEU A 149 0.28 9.03 12.78
C LEU A 149 -0.28 10.43 12.54
N HIS A 150 -0.11 11.35 13.49
CA HIS A 150 -0.58 12.73 13.40
C HIS A 150 0.27 13.61 12.45
N GLU A 151 1.44 13.11 12.03
CA GLU A 151 2.37 13.75 11.10
C GLU A 151 2.36 13.05 9.72
N MET A 152 1.39 12.16 9.47
CA MET A 152 1.14 11.57 8.15
C MET A 152 0.02 12.35 7.46
N ASN A 153 0.21 12.76 6.22
CA ASN A 153 -0.75 13.64 5.52
C ASN A 153 -1.99 12.90 4.98
N LEU A 154 -2.15 11.61 5.27
CA LEU A 154 -3.19 10.73 4.73
C LEU A 154 -3.80 9.80 5.77
#